data_AF-A0A225V609-F1
#
_entry.id   AF-A0A225V609-F1
#
_cell.length_a   1.000
_cell.length_b   1.000
_cell.length_c   1.000
_cell.angle_alpha   90.00
_cell.angle_beta   90.00
_cell.angle_gamma   90.00
#
_symmetry.space_group_name_H-M   'P 1'
#
loop_
_entity.id
_entity.type
_entity.pdbx_description
1 polymer ?
#
loop_
_entity_poly.entity_id
_entity_poly.type
_entity_poly.pdbx_seq_one_letter_code
_entity_poly.pdbx_strand_id
1 'polypeptide(L)'
;MTGLTPVLAKREHVDPSNWTVLNFWSASLLCHFVGGQLLRHSNTIHPLLTTENKRNRIRHIVKNVVHDVATSYFSPTYKVMHLEEKWFNEAKGKKVFYILPGQAVPHR
;
A
#
# COMPACT_ATOMS: atom_id res chain seq x y z
N MET A 1 0.83 -34.80 18.76
CA MET A 1 0.97 -33.38 19.19
C MET A 1 2.27 -32.84 18.62
N THR A 2 2.26 -32.35 17.39
CA THR A 2 3.41 -31.67 16.77
C THR A 2 2.94 -30.26 16.44
N GLY A 3 3.27 -29.33 17.33
CA GLY A 3 2.95 -27.91 17.16
C GLY A 3 3.75 -27.35 16.00
N LEU A 4 3.11 -27.17 14.85
CA LEU A 4 3.65 -26.38 13.75
C LEU A 4 3.59 -24.91 14.17
N THR A 5 4.73 -24.37 14.60
CA THR A 5 4.92 -22.92 14.70
C THR A 5 4.73 -22.30 13.32
N PRO A 6 3.76 -21.40 13.09
CA PRO A 6 3.60 -20.77 11.80
C PRO A 6 4.75 -19.78 11.59
N VAL A 7 5.57 -20.05 10.58
CA VAL A 7 6.65 -19.18 10.14
C VAL A 7 6.03 -17.89 9.61
N LEU A 8 6.31 -16.77 10.29
CA LEU A 8 6.02 -15.43 9.82
C LEU A 8 6.75 -15.19 8.49
N ALA A 9 6.04 -15.24 7.36
CA ALA A 9 6.59 -14.89 6.07
C ALA A 9 6.82 -13.35 6.03
N LYS A 10 8.03 -12.93 6.37
CA LYS A 10 8.48 -11.53 6.21
C LYS A 10 8.84 -11.30 4.74
N ARG A 11 8.33 -10.21 4.16
CA ARG A 11 8.76 -9.75 2.83
C ARG A 11 10.04 -8.93 3.00
N GLU A 12 11.19 -9.55 2.80
CA GLU A 12 12.48 -8.85 2.64
C GLU A 12 12.73 -8.55 1.15
N HIS A 13 13.54 -7.53 0.86
CA HIS A 13 13.79 -7.08 -0.51
C HIS A 13 14.85 -7.95 -1.18
N VAL A 14 14.47 -8.62 -2.26
CA VAL A 14 15.33 -9.45 -3.08
C VAL A 14 16.07 -8.58 -4.10
N ASP A 15 17.36 -8.87 -4.29
CA ASP A 15 18.24 -8.31 -5.31
C ASP A 15 17.62 -8.48 -6.73
N PRO A 16 17.55 -7.42 -7.56
CA PRO A 16 17.00 -7.48 -8.91
C PRO A 16 17.65 -8.52 -9.83
N SER A 17 18.89 -8.94 -9.56
CA SER A 17 19.58 -9.99 -10.32
C SER A 17 19.05 -11.41 -10.07
N ASN A 18 18.19 -11.60 -9.05
CA ASN A 18 17.72 -12.90 -8.56
C ASN A 18 16.21 -13.11 -8.77
N TRP A 19 15.68 -12.57 -9.87
CA TRP A 19 14.25 -12.50 -10.19
C TRP A 19 13.54 -13.86 -10.36
N THR A 20 14.28 -14.96 -10.47
CA THR A 20 13.72 -16.32 -10.57
C THR A 20 13.18 -16.86 -9.24
N VAL A 21 13.55 -16.28 -8.10
CA VAL A 21 13.08 -16.73 -6.76
C VAL A 21 11.78 -16.01 -6.34
N LEU A 22 11.31 -15.04 -7.11
CA LEU A 22 10.23 -14.11 -6.71
C LEU A 22 8.83 -14.43 -7.27
N ASN A 23 8.57 -15.66 -7.71
CA ASN A 23 7.25 -16.10 -8.18
C ASN A 23 6.59 -17.16 -7.29
N PHE A 24 6.89 -17.20 -5.99
CA PHE A 24 6.15 -18.04 -5.06
C PHE A 24 5.30 -17.22 -4.08
N TRP A 25 4.22 -16.64 -4.60
CA TRP A 25 2.98 -16.88 -3.86
C TRP A 25 2.71 -18.37 -4.07
N SER A 26 2.82 -19.19 -3.03
CA SER A 26 2.26 -20.54 -3.16
C SER A 26 0.79 -20.35 -3.58
N ALA A 27 0.34 -21.08 -4.61
CA ALA A 27 -1.04 -20.98 -5.07
C ALA A 27 -2.02 -21.11 -3.89
N SER A 28 -1.65 -21.89 -2.88
CA SER A 28 -2.32 -22.01 -1.59
C SER A 28 -2.48 -20.67 -0.84
N LEU A 29 -1.43 -19.87 -0.62
CA LEU A 29 -1.55 -18.57 0.07
C LEU A 29 -2.47 -17.61 -0.68
N LEU A 30 -2.38 -17.58 -2.02
CA LEU A 30 -3.26 -16.77 -2.85
C LEU A 30 -4.71 -17.26 -2.76
N CYS A 31 -4.95 -18.57 -2.87
CA CYS A 31 -6.28 -19.16 -2.74
C CYS A 31 -6.91 -18.89 -1.37
N HIS A 32 -6.14 -18.99 -0.28
CA HIS A 32 -6.64 -18.68 1.06
C HIS A 32 -6.92 -17.19 1.24
N PHE A 33 -6.11 -16.30 0.65
CA PHE A 33 -6.36 -14.87 0.67
C PHE A 33 -7.61 -14.48 -0.14
N VAL A 34 -7.72 -14.97 -1.39
CA VAL A 34 -8.89 -14.74 -2.25
C VAL A 34 -10.15 -15.37 -1.66
N GLY A 35 -10.01 -16.53 -1.02
CA GLY A 35 -11.08 -17.22 -0.29
C GLY A 35 -11.45 -16.59 1.05
N GLY A 36 -10.85 -15.45 1.44
CA GLY A 36 -11.19 -14.71 2.66
C GLY A 36 -10.70 -15.36 3.96
N GLN A 37 -9.87 -16.39 3.89
CA GLN A 37 -9.33 -17.13 5.03
C GLN A 37 -8.06 -16.49 5.60
N LEU A 38 -7.47 -15.51 4.91
CA LEU A 38 -6.35 -14.72 5.39
C LEU A 38 -6.69 -13.23 5.37
N LEU A 39 -6.46 -12.55 6.50
CA LEU A 39 -6.60 -11.11 6.60
C LEU A 39 -5.25 -10.42 6.39
N ARG A 40 -5.18 -9.51 5.42
CA ARG A 40 -3.99 -8.69 5.20
C ARG A 40 -3.96 -7.52 6.18
N HIS A 41 -2.86 -7.39 6.90
CA HIS A 41 -2.59 -6.30 7.83
C HIS A 41 -1.27 -5.61 7.45
N SER A 42 -1.20 -4.29 7.61
CA SER A 42 0.07 -3.54 7.45
C SER A 42 0.26 -2.61 8.64
N ASN A 43 1.49 -2.43 9.08
CA ASN A 43 1.82 -1.43 10.09
C ASN A 43 1.91 0.00 9.53
N THR A 44 1.66 0.20 8.23
CA THR A 44 1.64 1.55 7.65
C THR A 44 0.44 2.32 8.21
N ILE A 45 0.70 3.38 8.96
CA ILE A 45 -0.31 4.32 9.42
C ILE A 45 -0.41 5.44 8.38
N HIS A 46 -1.55 5.51 7.71
CA HIS A 46 -1.90 6.70 6.93
C HIS A 46 -2.68 7.64 7.83
N PRO A 47 -2.38 8.95 7.86
CA PRO A 47 -3.15 9.90 8.65
C PRO A 47 -4.62 9.86 8.21
N LEU A 48 -5.52 9.74 9.19
CA LEU A 48 -6.95 9.81 8.92
C LEU A 48 -7.29 11.20 8.41
N LEU A 49 -8.00 11.27 7.28
CA LEU A 49 -8.44 12.54 6.72
C LEU A 49 -9.70 13.00 7.43
N THR A 50 -9.64 14.16 8.08
CA THR A 50 -10.82 14.87 8.57
C THR A 50 -11.74 15.23 7.39
N THR A 51 -13.02 15.48 7.67
CA THR A 51 -13.98 15.95 6.66
C THR A 51 -13.48 17.22 5.97
N GLU A 52 -12.83 18.11 6.71
CA GLU A 52 -12.27 19.34 6.17
C GLU A 52 -11.07 19.09 5.24
N ASN A 53 -10.16 18.17 5.61
CA ASN A 53 -9.06 17.76 4.73
C ASN A 53 -9.58 17.18 3.41
N LYS A 54 -10.67 16.39 3.45
CA LYS A 54 -11.32 15.86 2.23
C LYS A 54 -11.88 17.00 1.37
N ARG A 55 -12.60 17.95 1.96
CA ARG A 55 -13.15 19.12 1.26
C ARG A 55 -12.05 19.96 0.61
N ASN A 56 -10.96 20.22 1.34
CA ASN A 56 -9.84 21.00 0.82
C ASN A 56 -9.15 20.32 -0.37
N ARG A 57 -8.98 18.99 -0.32
CA ARG A 57 -8.46 18.22 -1.45
C ARG A 57 -9.37 18.30 -2.67
N ILE A 58 -10.69 18.13 -2.50
CA ILE A 58 -11.66 18.25 -3.60
C ILE A 58 -11.64 19.67 -4.18
N ARG A 59 -11.69 20.69 -3.31
CA ARG A 59 -11.65 22.10 -3.73
C ARG A 59 -10.38 22.41 -4.51
N HIS A 60 -9.23 21.89 -4.09
CA HIS A 60 -7.98 22.04 -4.82
C HIS A 60 -8.04 21.38 -6.20
N ILE A 61 -8.53 20.14 -6.29
CA ILE A 61 -8.64 19.42 -7.57
C ILE A 61 -9.56 20.17 -8.53
N VAL A 62 -10.77 20.56 -8.09
CA VAL A 62 -11.76 21.26 -8.91
C VAL A 62 -11.21 22.58 -9.46
N LYS A 63 -10.43 23.32 -8.68
CA LYS A 63 -9.76 24.55 -9.14
C LYS A 63 -8.78 24.34 -10.30
N ASN A 64 -8.23 23.13 -10.41
CA ASN A 64 -7.29 22.77 -11.46
C ASN A 64 -7.97 22.05 -12.64
N VAL A 65 -9.31 21.95 -12.65
CA VAL A 65 -10.05 21.46 -13.82
C VAL A 65 -10.43 22.64 -14.69
N VAL A 66 -10.06 22.58 -15.96
CA VAL A 66 -10.49 23.50 -17.01
C VAL A 66 -11.72 22.87 -17.68
N HIS A 67 -12.82 23.63 -17.70
CA HIS A 67 -14.04 23.24 -18.39
C HIS A 67 -14.07 23.90 -19.77
N ASP A 68 -14.12 23.08 -20.82
CA ASP A 68 -14.34 23.50 -22.20
C ASP A 68 -15.73 23.01 -22.65
N VAL A 69 -16.25 23.58 -23.74
CA VAL A 69 -17.62 23.38 -24.24
C VAL A 69 -17.91 21.91 -24.54
N ALA A 70 -16.91 21.12 -24.93
CA ALA A 70 -17.05 19.70 -25.24
C ALA A 70 -16.43 18.76 -24.20
N THR A 71 -15.41 19.21 -23.45
CA THR A 71 -14.66 18.34 -22.53
C THR A 71 -14.14 19.08 -21.31
N SER A 72 -13.87 18.36 -20.24
CA SER A 72 -13.16 18.89 -19.07
C SER A 72 -11.82 18.18 -18.93
N TYR A 73 -10.76 18.93 -18.68
CA TYR A 73 -9.41 18.41 -18.54
C TYR A 73 -8.66 19.11 -17.42
N PHE A 74 -7.57 18.50 -16.93
CA PHE A 74 -6.73 19.13 -15.91
C PHE A 74 -5.84 20.21 -16.51
N SER A 75 -5.73 21.35 -15.82
CA SER A 75 -4.85 22.44 -16.18
C SER A 75 -3.42 21.91 -16.31
N PRO A 76 -2.74 22.16 -17.45
CA PRO A 76 -1.39 21.64 -17.64
C PRO A 76 -0.39 22.23 -16.65
N THR A 77 0.39 21.37 -15.99
CA THR A 77 1.38 21.75 -14.98
C THR A 77 2.77 22.00 -15.56
N TYR A 78 2.91 22.25 -16.87
CA TYR A 78 4.20 22.43 -17.55
C TYR A 78 5.07 23.55 -16.97
N LYS A 79 4.46 24.53 -16.31
CA LYS A 79 5.15 25.67 -15.66
C LYS A 79 5.30 25.50 -14.14
N VAL A 80 4.95 24.33 -13.61
CA VAL A 80 5.01 24.01 -12.18
C VAL A 80 6.17 23.05 -11.94
N MET A 81 7.16 23.50 -11.17
CA MET A 81 8.23 22.64 -10.70
C MET A 81 7.83 22.04 -9.34
N HIS A 82 7.64 20.72 -9.30
CA HIS A 82 7.32 20.01 -8.07
C HIS A 82 8.62 19.67 -7.33
N LEU A 83 8.77 20.19 -6.11
CA LEU A 83 9.86 19.86 -5.21
C LEU A 83 9.29 19.03 -4.05
N GLU A 84 9.90 17.89 -3.78
CA GLU A 84 9.55 17.03 -2.66
C GLU A 84 10.83 16.54 -1.99
N GLU A 85 10.82 16.50 -0.66
CA GLU A 85 11.88 15.85 0.10
C GLU A 85 11.49 14.39 0.34
N LYS A 86 12.40 13.48 0.01
CA LYS A 86 12.20 12.06 0.23
C LYS A 86 13.36 11.48 1.04
N TRP A 87 13.02 10.90 2.18
CA TRP A 87 13.97 10.17 3.01
C TRP A 87 14.24 8.78 2.43
N PHE A 88 15.51 8.45 2.23
CA PHE A 88 15.98 7.12 1.84
C PHE A 88 16.54 6.42 3.07
N ASN A 89 15.75 5.52 3.65
CA ASN A 89 16.15 4.76 4.83
C ASN A 89 16.68 3.38 4.42
N GLU A 90 17.80 2.97 5.00
CA GLU A 90 18.41 1.65 4.78
C GLU A 90 17.50 0.51 5.30
N ALA A 91 16.90 0.69 6.49
CA ALA A 91 15.99 -0.27 7.09
C ALA A 91 14.53 -0.05 6.67
N LYS A 92 13.85 -1.13 6.23
CA LYS A 92 12.42 -1.11 5.89
C LYS A 92 11.56 -1.34 7.14
N GLY A 93 11.07 -0.25 7.75
CA GLY A 93 10.11 -0.32 8.85
C GLY A 93 8.71 -0.81 8.46
N LYS A 94 8.38 -0.84 7.16
CA LYS A 94 7.07 -1.26 6.66
C LYS A 94 6.98 -2.78 6.57
N LYS A 95 6.02 -3.35 7.29
CA LYS A 95 5.72 -4.78 7.32
C LYS A 95 4.28 -5.02 6.87
N VAL A 96 4.09 -6.12 6.16
CA VAL A 96 2.78 -6.65 5.78
C VAL A 96 2.67 -8.04 6.38
N PHE A 97 1.57 -8.31 7.09
CA PHE A 97 1.28 -9.56 7.76
C PHE A 97 0.03 -10.17 7.13
N TYR A 98 -0.01 -11.50 7.04
CA TYR A 98 -1.21 -12.26 6.70
C TYR A 98 -1.62 -13.03 7.94
N ILE A 99 -2.83 -12.75 8.43
CA ILE A 99 -3.32 -13.20 9.72
C ILE A 99 -4.37 -14.29 9.48
N LEU A 100 -4.20 -15.44 10.15
CA LEU A 100 -5.19 -16.52 10.13
C LEU A 100 -6.38 -16.20 11.05
N PRO A 101 -7.55 -16.82 10.83
CA PRO A 101 -8.70 -16.61 11.68
C PRO A 101 -8.38 -17.01 13.13
N GLY A 102 -8.68 -16.13 14.08
CA GLY A 102 -8.41 -16.35 15.51
C GLY A 102 -7.00 -15.95 15.99
N GLN A 103 -6.08 -15.54 15.10
CA GLN A 103 -4.81 -14.95 15.53
C GLN A 103 -4.99 -13.49 15.96
N ALA A 104 -4.23 -13.09 16.99
CA ALA A 104 -4.20 -11.71 17.44
C ALA A 104 -3.61 -10.79 16.36
N VAL A 105 -4.23 -9.63 16.17
CA VAL A 105 -3.75 -8.62 15.22
C VAL A 105 -2.47 -7.98 15.77
N PRO A 106 -1.36 -7.95 15.01
CA PRO A 106 -0.14 -7.27 15.43
C PRO A 106 -0.39 -5.78 15.69
N HIS A 107 0.35 -5.22 16.65
CA HIS A 107 0.33 -3.77 16.87
C HIS A 107 0.90 -3.03 15.65
N ARG A 108 0.32 -1.87 15.32
CA ARG A 108 0.76 -1.01 14.22
C ARG A 108 1.82 -0.03 14.67
#